data_AF-A0A357M9T2-F1
#
_entry.id   AF-A0A357M9T2-F1
#
_cell.length_a   1.000
_cell.length_b   1.000
_cell.length_c   1.000
_cell.angle_alpha   90.00
_cell.angle_beta   90.00
_cell.angle_gamma   90.00
#
_symmetry.space_group_name_H-M   'P 1'
#
loop_
_entity.id
_entity.type
_entity.pdbx_description
1 polymer ?
#
loop_
_entity_poly.entity_id
_entity_poly.type
_entity_poly.pdbx_seq_one_letter_code
_entity_poly.pdbx_strand_id
1 'polypeptide(L)' 'AAQKFADDNSKPPFLPDLGPEKGRETVDTVQSSEIYKPEVEIEDLLVPGGPNGNVSIRIVRPPSPSST' A
#
# COMPACT_ATOMS: atom_id res chain seq x y z
N ALA A 1 -12.90 7.37 13.22
CA ALA A 1 -12.42 6.37 12.25
C ALA A 1 -11.63 5.25 12.94
N ALA A 2 -10.53 5.56 13.64
CA ALA A 2 -9.67 4.55 14.30
C ALA A 2 -10.42 3.62 15.27
N GLN A 3 -11.35 4.14 16.09
CA GLN A 3 -12.13 3.31 17.02
C GLN A 3 -12.98 2.26 16.30
N LYS A 4 -13.71 2.66 15.23
CA LYS A 4 -14.54 1.71 14.47
C LYS A 4 -13.70 0.60 13.84
N PHE A 5 -12.52 0.93 13.31
CA PHE A 5 -11.59 -0.06 12.78
C PHE A 5 -11.14 -1.05 13.87
N ALA A 6 -10.80 -0.55 15.06
CA ALA A 6 -10.45 -1.41 16.20
C ALA A 6 -11.62 -2.29 16.66
N ASP A 7 -12.83 -1.74 16.72
CA ASP A 7 -14.05 -2.47 17.10
C ASP A 7 -14.39 -3.56 16.08
N ASP A 8 -14.31 -3.25 14.78
CA ASP A 8 -14.57 -4.20 13.69
C ASP A 8 -13.52 -5.33 13.70
N ASN A 9 -12.24 -5.02 13.95
CA ASN A 9 -11.15 -6.00 14.00
C ASN A 9 -11.07 -6.78 15.34
N SER A 10 -11.91 -6.43 16.32
CA SER A 10 -12.01 -7.16 17.60
C SER A 10 -12.92 -8.40 17.53
N LYS A 11 -13.59 -8.61 16.38
CA LYS A 11 -14.58 -9.67 16.17
C LYS A 11 -14.24 -10.46 14.90
N PRO A 12 -14.53 -11.77 14.88
CA PRO A 12 -14.34 -12.57 13.67
C PRO A 12 -15.29 -12.16 12.54
N PRO A 13 -14.92 -12.41 11.27
CA PRO A 13 -13.66 -13.05 10.85
C PRO A 13 -12.45 -12.12 11.01
N PHE A 14 -11.36 -12.65 11.56
CA PHE A 14 -10.09 -11.92 11.69
C PHE A 14 -9.33 -11.96 10.37
N LEU A 15 -8.39 -11.02 10.17
CA LEU A 15 -7.59 -10.96 8.93
C LEU A 15 -6.93 -12.30 8.53
N PRO A 16 -6.38 -13.12 9.46
CA PRO A 16 -5.84 -14.44 9.12
C PRO A 16 -6.89 -15.46 8.65
N ASP A 17 -8.15 -15.30 9.06
CA ASP A 17 -9.25 -16.22 8.72
C ASP A 17 -9.73 -16.05 7.27
N LEU A 18 -9.39 -14.92 6.64
CA LEU A 18 -9.87 -14.56 5.30
C LEU A 18 -9.11 -15.26 4.16
N GLY A 19 -7.91 -15.79 4.46
CA GLY A 19 -6.97 -16.26 3.43
C GLY A 19 -6.34 -15.13 2.61
N PRO A 20 -5.34 -15.43 1.75
CA PRO A 20 -4.47 -14.41 1.16
C PRO A 20 -5.18 -13.40 0.26
N GLU A 21 -6.09 -13.82 -0.62
CA GLU A 21 -6.75 -12.91 -1.57
C GLU A 21 -7.66 -11.92 -0.85
N LYS A 22 -8.59 -12.43 -0.05
CA LYS A 22 -9.56 -11.60 0.67
C LYS A 22 -8.89 -10.77 1.78
N GLY A 23 -7.79 -11.24 2.35
CA GLY A 23 -6.96 -10.46 3.25
C GLY A 23 -6.36 -9.22 2.57
N ARG A 24 -5.84 -9.35 1.35
CA ARG A 24 -5.31 -8.21 0.56
C ARG A 24 -6.41 -7.20 0.24
N GLU A 25 -7.54 -7.66 -0.28
CA GLU A 25 -8.70 -6.81 -0.60
C GLU A 25 -9.19 -6.00 0.62
N THR A 26 -9.25 -6.66 1.78
CA THR A 26 -9.69 -6.03 3.04
C THR A 26 -8.76 -4.89 3.45
N VAL A 27 -7.44 -5.11 3.40
CA VAL A 27 -6.45 -4.08 3.76
C VAL A 27 -6.42 -2.95 2.73
N ASP A 28 -6.50 -3.27 1.43
CA ASP A 28 -6.56 -2.28 0.35
C ASP A 28 -7.77 -1.35 0.52
N THR A 29 -8.93 -1.92 0.86
CA THR A 29 -10.16 -1.15 1.10
C THR A 29 -10.03 -0.22 2.30
N VAL A 30 -9.53 -0.70 3.44
CA VAL A 30 -9.39 0.14 4.65
C VAL A 30 -8.42 1.31 4.44
N GLN A 31 -7.38 1.13 3.61
CA GLN A 31 -6.36 2.16 3.34
C GLN A 31 -6.67 3.04 2.12
N SER A 32 -7.86 2.90 1.52
CA SER A 32 -8.28 3.64 0.32
C SER A 32 -8.91 5.01 0.60
N SER A 33 -9.14 5.34 1.88
CA SER A 33 -9.74 6.63 2.24
C SER A 33 -8.86 7.79 1.78
N GLU A 34 -9.49 8.88 1.35
CA GLU A 34 -8.78 10.11 1.02
C GLU A 34 -8.04 10.65 2.25
N ILE A 35 -6.74 10.86 2.09
CA ILE A 35 -5.86 11.44 3.10
C ILE A 35 -4.86 12.32 2.36
N TYR A 36 -4.38 13.37 3.04
CA TYR A 36 -3.28 14.16 2.52
C TYR A 36 -2.09 13.26 2.19
N LYS A 37 -1.63 13.37 0.94
CA LYS A 37 -0.38 12.77 0.46
C LYS A 37 0.50 13.92 -0.01
N PRO A 38 1.75 14.04 0.49
CA PRO A 38 2.68 15.02 -0.04
C PRO A 38 2.83 14.85 -1.55
N GLU A 39 3.06 15.95 -2.25
CA GLU A 39 3.44 15.91 -3.66
C GLU A 39 4.76 15.17 -3.80
N VAL A 40 4.80 14.20 -4.72
CA VAL A 40 5.97 13.36 -4.97
C VAL A 40 6.02 13.00 -6.45
N GLU A 41 7.23 12.85 -6.97
CA GLU A 41 7.47 12.15 -8.22
C GLU A 41 7.53 10.64 -7.95
N ILE A 42 6.81 9.86 -8.76
CA ILE A 42 6.77 8.40 -8.67
C ILE A 42 7.32 7.82 -9.97
N GLU A 43 8.26 6.88 -9.85
CA GLU A 43 8.77 6.08 -10.95
C GLU A 43 8.68 4.58 -10.60
N ASP A 44 7.94 3.83 -11.42
CA ASP A 44 7.79 2.38 -11.27
C ASP A 44 8.77 1.66 -12.20
N LEU A 45 9.55 0.72 -11.67
CA LEU A 45 10.56 -0.04 -12.41
C LEU A 45 10.46 -1.54 -12.12
N LEU A 46 10.97 -2.34 -13.07
CA LEU A 46 11.28 -3.75 -12.87
C LEU A 46 12.79 -3.92 -12.91
N VAL A 47 13.38 -4.41 -11.83
CA VAL A 47 14.83 -4.63 -11.71
C VAL A 47 15.16 -6.12 -11.56
N PRO A 48 16.32 -6.60 -12.04
CA PRO A 48 16.73 -7.99 -11.80
C PRO A 48 16.84 -8.29 -10.30
N GLY A 49 16.06 -9.25 -9.81
CA GLY A 49 16.03 -9.67 -8.41
C GLY A 49 16.86 -10.92 -8.09
N GLY A 50 17.62 -11.43 -9.08
CA GLY A 50 18.43 -12.64 -8.96
C GLY A 50 17.67 -13.90 -9.39
N PRO A 51 17.85 -15.05 -8.70
CA PRO A 51 17.40 -16.36 -9.21
C PRO A 51 15.88 -16.50 -9.34
N ASN A 52 15.11 -15.66 -8.67
CA ASN A 52 13.64 -15.69 -8.68
C ASN A 52 13.01 -14.69 -9.67
N GLY A 53 13.81 -14.08 -10.56
CA GLY A 53 13.33 -13.19 -11.62
C GLY A 53 13.36 -11.70 -11.25
N ASN A 54 12.48 -10.92 -11.89
CA ASN A 54 12.43 -9.47 -11.72
C ASN A 54 11.64 -9.08 -10.46
N VAL A 55 12.02 -7.97 -9.85
CA VAL A 55 11.36 -7.35 -8.71
C VAL A 55 10.76 -6.02 -9.14
N SER A 56 9.48 -5.81 -8.81
CA SER A 56 8.82 -4.52 -8.99
C SER A 56 9.25 -3.57 -7.86
N ILE A 57 9.76 -2.41 -8.23
CA ILE A 57 10.14 -1.34 -7.30
C ILE A 57 9.40 -0.05 -7.67
N ARG A 58 9.13 0.76 -6.65
CA ARG A 58 8.58 2.11 -6.80
C ARG A 58 9.53 3.11 -6.15
N ILE A 59 10.10 4.00 -6.94
CA ILE A 59 10.91 5.12 -6.46
C ILE A 59 9.95 6.28 -6.19
N VAL A 60 9.97 6.77 -4.95
CA VAL A 60 9.19 7.95 -4.53
C VAL A 60 10.18 9.01 -4.08
N ARG A 61 10.15 10.19 -4.70
CA ARG A 61 11.05 11.31 -4.38
C ARG A 61 10.27 12.63 -4.31
N PRO A 62 10.75 13.63 -3.54
CA PRO A 62 10.20 14.97 -3.62
C PRO A 62 10.25 15.49 -5.07
N PRO A 63 9.35 16.41 -5.47
CA PRO A 63 9.46 17.08 -6.75
C PRO A 63 10.82 17.74 -6.90
N SER A 64 11.42 17.62 -8.08
CA SER A 64 12.60 18.40 -8.41
C SER A 64 12.28 19.89 -8.20
N PRO A 65 13.17 20.71 -7.61
CA PRO A 65 12.99 22.15 -7.66
C PRO A 65 12.89 22.49 -9.15
N SER A 66 11.78 23.07 -9.56
CA SER A 66 11.58 23.46 -10.95
C SER A 66 12.82 24.21 -11.41
N SER A 67 13.51 23.70 -12.44
CA SER A 67 14.30 24.60 -13.27
C SER A 67 13.30 25.66 -13.75
N THR A 68 13.51 26.88 -13.29
CA THR A 68 12.76 28.09 -13.64
C THR A 68 12.40 28.15 -15.12
#